data_AF-H0SLG7-F1
#
_entry.id   AF-H0SLG7-F1
#
_cell.length_a   1.000
_cell.length_b   1.000
_cell.length_c   1.000
_cell.angle_alpha   90.00
_cell.angle_beta   90.00
_cell.angle_gamma   90.00
#
_symmetry.space_group_name_H-M   'P 1'
#
loop_
_entity.id
_entity.type
_entity.pdbx_description
1 polymer ?
#
loop_
_entity_poly.entity_id
_entity_poly.type
_entity_poly.pdbx_seq_one_letter_code
_entity_poly.pdbx_strand_id
1 'polypeptide(L)'
;MRYDPRALILAAAVATAAVAPSVAQPGTGGPPGWGPGMMMGPGMMGGRGFGFLCNPRMAGFAEWRLSQIESAIKPNETQRARLDDLKAASAKAAELITKDCPTTPPTKATERLALAEQRLDAMQQAIKLVRPAFQALYDSLDDKQKAAMDASGPRNWGWHHWHWPWSEEE
;
A
#
# COMPACT_ATOMS: atom_id res chain seq x y z
N MET A 1 -84.21 -1.93 -30.64
CA MET A 1 -84.30 -2.10 -32.14
C MET A 1 -83.44 -1.04 -32.84
N ARG A 2 -82.14 -1.38 -33.32
CA ARG A 2 -81.52 -1.50 -34.65
C ARG A 2 -80.29 -0.61 -34.73
N TYR A 3 -79.03 -1.18 -34.97
CA TYR A 3 -77.89 -1.52 -35.82
C TYR A 3 -76.89 -0.35 -35.86
N ASP A 4 -75.54 -0.66 -35.68
CA ASP A 4 -74.49 -1.20 -36.56
C ASP A 4 -73.20 -0.38 -36.40
N PRO A 5 -72.04 -1.12 -36.53
CA PRO A 5 -70.63 -1.50 -36.47
C PRO A 5 -69.89 -1.16 -37.78
N ARG A 6 -69.01 -0.11 -37.76
CA ARG A 6 -67.76 -0.08 -38.56
C ARG A 6 -67.39 1.37 -38.86
N ALA A 7 -66.40 1.92 -38.03
CA ALA A 7 -65.50 2.82 -38.81
C ALA A 7 -64.26 3.13 -37.96
N LEU A 8 -63.23 2.31 -38.09
CA LEU A 8 -61.78 2.46 -38.31
C LEU A 8 -61.38 3.94 -38.46
N ILE A 9 -60.69 4.48 -37.36
CA ILE A 9 -59.74 5.54 -37.78
C ILE A 9 -58.68 5.68 -36.69
N LEU A 10 -57.39 5.14 -36.92
CA LEU A 10 -55.96 5.50 -37.07
C LEU A 10 -55.51 6.40 -35.92
N ALA A 11 -55.13 5.80 -34.75
CA ALA A 11 -54.44 6.51 -33.64
C ALA A 11 -52.97 6.74 -34.00
N ALA A 12 -52.60 7.88 -34.64
CA ALA A 12 -51.36 8.69 -34.61
C ALA A 12 -50.70 8.65 -33.23
N ALA A 13 -49.82 7.61 -32.92
CA ALA A 13 -48.89 7.60 -31.77
C ALA A 13 -47.83 8.70 -31.92
N VAL A 14 -48.07 9.93 -31.45
CA VAL A 14 -47.18 11.04 -31.02
C VAL A 14 -46.12 10.49 -30.06
N ALA A 15 -44.95 10.00 -30.60
CA ALA A 15 -43.68 9.73 -29.89
C ALA A 15 -43.21 11.00 -29.15
N THR A 16 -43.70 11.26 -27.95
CA THR A 16 -43.07 12.18 -26.97
C THR A 16 -41.67 11.68 -26.60
N ALA A 17 -40.59 12.20 -27.21
CA ALA A 17 -39.19 12.19 -26.69
C ALA A 17 -39.14 12.70 -25.24
N ALA A 18 -39.46 11.85 -24.25
CA ALA A 18 -39.09 12.04 -22.83
C ALA A 18 -37.57 12.16 -22.69
N VAL A 19 -36.99 13.36 -22.77
CA VAL A 19 -35.63 13.63 -22.24
C VAL A 19 -35.60 13.28 -20.74
N ALA A 20 -35.34 12.01 -20.50
CA ALA A 20 -34.94 11.52 -19.16
C ALA A 20 -33.59 12.15 -18.75
N PRO A 21 -33.50 12.87 -17.55
CA PRO A 21 -32.15 13.22 -17.04
C PRO A 21 -31.26 11.98 -16.93
N SER A 22 -30.43 11.68 -17.95
CA SER A 22 -29.27 10.77 -17.85
C SER A 22 -28.76 10.67 -16.41
N VAL A 23 -29.37 9.98 -15.51
CA VAL A 23 -28.64 9.53 -14.31
C VAL A 23 -27.51 8.58 -14.75
N ALA A 24 -26.39 9.06 -15.13
CA ALA A 24 -25.08 8.38 -15.23
C ALA A 24 -25.01 7.17 -14.30
N GLN A 25 -25.41 5.99 -14.76
CA GLN A 25 -25.10 4.68 -14.15
C GLN A 25 -23.61 4.58 -13.81
N PRO A 26 -23.19 4.51 -12.53
CA PRO A 26 -21.75 4.26 -12.31
C PRO A 26 -21.28 2.98 -13.01
N GLY A 27 -20.96 3.01 -14.27
CA GLY A 27 -20.00 2.23 -15.07
C GLY A 27 -18.89 1.62 -14.20
N THR A 28 -19.03 0.35 -13.71
CA THR A 28 -17.96 -0.62 -13.37
C THR A 28 -16.74 -0.42 -14.28
N GLY A 29 -16.21 0.80 -14.24
CA GLY A 29 -14.91 1.13 -14.85
C GLY A 29 -13.77 0.99 -13.84
N GLY A 30 -13.43 -0.27 -13.44
CA GLY A 30 -12.08 -0.63 -12.93
C GLY A 30 -10.99 0.34 -13.43
N PRO A 31 -10.26 1.05 -12.47
CA PRO A 31 -9.18 1.97 -12.85
C PRO A 31 -8.24 1.36 -13.89
N PRO A 32 -7.81 2.13 -14.92
CA PRO A 32 -6.76 1.86 -15.92
C PRO A 32 -5.36 1.80 -15.27
N GLY A 33 -4.91 0.52 -14.96
CA GLY A 33 -3.42 0.37 -15.04
C GLY A 33 -2.87 -0.27 -13.77
N TRP A 34 -2.84 -1.64 -13.70
CA TRP A 34 -1.56 -2.33 -13.39
C TRP A 34 -1.86 -3.61 -12.58
N GLY A 35 -2.18 -4.77 -13.26
CA GLY A 35 -1.95 -6.22 -13.09
C GLY A 35 -1.99 -6.66 -11.61
N PRO A 36 -2.24 -7.90 -11.26
CA PRO A 36 -2.23 -8.52 -9.92
C PRO A 36 -0.81 -8.55 -9.31
N GLY A 37 -0.56 -7.60 -8.26
CA GLY A 37 0.75 -7.63 -7.53
C GLY A 37 1.35 -6.23 -7.42
N MET A 38 0.59 -5.22 -7.85
CA MET A 38 1.16 -3.86 -7.69
C MET A 38 0.60 -3.22 -6.42
N MET A 39 1.40 -3.21 -5.28
CA MET A 39 1.24 -2.78 -3.88
C MET A 39 0.84 -1.29 -3.80
N MET A 40 -0.48 -0.88 -4.05
CA MET A 40 -0.99 0.48 -3.77
C MET A 40 -1.44 0.59 -2.31
N GLY A 41 -0.48 0.60 -1.40
CA GLY A 41 -0.83 0.75 0.04
C GLY A 41 -0.64 2.19 0.51
N PRO A 42 -1.40 2.61 1.58
CA PRO A 42 -1.31 3.96 2.15
C PRO A 42 0.15 4.39 2.36
N GLY A 43 0.61 5.47 1.54
CA GLY A 43 2.00 5.98 1.66
C GLY A 43 2.74 5.91 0.32
N MET A 44 2.04 5.24 -0.77
CA MET A 44 2.74 5.05 -2.07
C MET A 44 2.11 5.94 -3.13
N MET A 45 1.17 6.90 -2.69
CA MET A 45 0.62 7.90 -3.66
C MET A 45 0.94 9.30 -3.17
N GLY A 46 2.41 9.59 -3.12
CA GLY A 46 2.70 11.03 -2.83
C GLY A 46 4.15 11.19 -2.37
N GLY A 47 5.09 11.23 -3.41
CA GLY A 47 6.27 12.12 -3.46
C GLY A 47 7.55 11.29 -3.67
N ARG A 48 8.03 11.24 -4.89
CA ARG A 48 9.40 10.81 -5.28
C ARG A 48 10.44 11.66 -4.55
N GLY A 49 11.24 11.00 -3.45
CA GLY A 49 12.50 11.64 -2.98
C GLY A 49 12.62 11.53 -1.45
N PHE A 50 13.85 11.94 -0.76
CA PHE A 50 14.43 11.99 0.60
C PHE A 50 13.35 12.31 1.64
N GLY A 51 11.96 12.53 1.26
CA GLY A 51 10.81 12.89 2.14
C GLY A 51 9.92 11.68 2.40
N PHE A 52 10.26 10.52 1.80
CA PHE A 52 9.31 9.39 1.94
C PHE A 52 9.37 8.81 3.36
N LEU A 53 10.51 8.97 4.04
CA LEU A 53 10.59 8.31 5.37
C LEU A 53 10.29 9.31 6.48
N CYS A 54 10.40 10.61 6.14
CA CYS A 54 9.98 11.65 7.12
C CYS A 54 8.54 12.08 6.87
N ASN A 55 7.87 11.22 6.07
CA ASN A 55 6.47 11.49 5.72
C ASN A 55 5.55 10.59 6.56
N PRO A 56 4.60 11.24 7.39
CA PRO A 56 3.63 10.49 8.21
C PRO A 56 2.99 9.33 7.42
N ARG A 57 3.08 9.34 6.13
CA ARG A 57 2.52 8.27 5.29
C ARG A 57 3.34 6.98 5.42
N MET A 58 4.50 7.09 5.97
CA MET A 58 5.36 5.90 6.11
C MET A 58 4.91 5.08 7.32
N ALA A 59 4.47 5.78 8.33
CA ALA A 59 3.86 5.03 9.45
C ALA A 59 2.64 4.23 8.99
N GLY A 60 1.85 4.84 8.13
CA GLY A 60 0.69 4.10 7.55
C GLY A 60 1.14 2.89 6.72
N PHE A 61 2.22 3.03 6.12
CA PHE A 61 2.72 1.90 5.30
C PHE A 61 3.19 0.76 6.21
N ALA A 62 3.93 1.05 7.24
CA ALA A 62 4.38 -0.01 8.17
C ALA A 62 3.18 -0.75 8.79
N GLU A 63 2.22 0.00 9.20
CA GLU A 63 1.00 -0.65 9.75
C GLU A 63 0.31 -1.53 8.69
N TRP A 64 0.13 -0.93 7.56
CA TRP A 64 -0.48 -1.73 6.48
C TRP A 64 0.31 -3.02 6.23
N ARG A 65 1.66 -2.95 6.21
CA ARG A 65 2.45 -4.18 5.97
C ARG A 65 2.24 -5.18 7.09
N LEU A 66 2.19 -4.75 8.26
CA LEU A 66 1.97 -5.70 9.38
C LEU A 66 0.58 -6.34 9.28
N SER A 67 -0.40 -5.56 8.80
CA SER A 67 -1.73 -6.16 8.60
C SER A 67 -1.71 -7.23 7.50
N GLN A 68 -0.96 -6.97 6.44
CA GLN A 68 -0.85 -7.99 5.37
C GLN A 68 -0.19 -9.27 5.90
N ILE A 69 0.82 -9.07 6.75
CA ILE A 69 1.49 -10.26 7.34
C ILE A 69 0.49 -11.03 8.21
N GLU A 70 -0.19 -10.27 9.00
CA GLU A 70 -1.20 -10.92 9.86
C GLU A 70 -2.23 -11.71 9.03
N SER A 71 -2.68 -11.13 7.99
CA SER A 71 -3.66 -11.85 7.14
C SER A 71 -3.03 -13.08 6.49
N ALA A 72 -1.79 -13.02 6.24
CA ALA A 72 -1.13 -14.15 5.54
C ALA A 72 -0.87 -15.31 6.50
N ILE A 73 -0.60 -15.04 7.73
CA ILE A 73 -0.10 -16.18 8.56
C ILE A 73 -1.21 -16.63 9.52
N LYS A 74 -2.40 -15.77 9.63
CA LYS A 74 -3.52 -16.15 10.51
C LYS A 74 -3.03 -16.75 11.83
N PRO A 75 -2.50 -15.89 12.76
CA PRO A 75 -1.79 -16.35 13.96
C PRO A 75 -2.76 -16.93 15.01
N ASN A 76 -2.34 -17.94 15.77
CA ASN A 76 -3.08 -18.38 16.97
C ASN A 76 -2.74 -17.50 18.19
N GLU A 77 -3.17 -17.94 19.37
CA GLU A 77 -3.12 -17.02 20.54
C GLU A 77 -1.67 -16.71 20.93
N THR A 78 -0.85 -17.75 20.94
CA THR A 78 0.57 -17.50 21.28
C THR A 78 1.25 -16.65 20.19
N GLN A 79 1.00 -16.81 18.95
CA GLN A 79 1.61 -16.04 17.84
C GLN A 79 1.06 -14.61 17.79
N ARG A 80 -0.20 -14.47 18.38
CA ARG A 80 -0.76 -13.09 18.38
C ARG A 80 0.04 -12.20 19.33
N ALA A 81 0.37 -12.83 20.44
CA ALA A 81 1.20 -12.02 21.36
C ALA A 81 2.53 -11.63 20.71
N ARG A 82 3.17 -12.54 19.95
CA ARG A 82 4.43 -12.20 19.27
C ARG A 82 4.20 -11.18 18.15
N LEU A 83 3.05 -11.32 17.53
CA LEU A 83 2.74 -10.30 16.50
C LEU A 83 2.54 -8.93 17.17
N ASP A 84 1.97 -8.87 18.32
CA ASP A 84 1.78 -7.58 19.02
C ASP A 84 3.15 -6.99 19.41
N ASP A 85 4.03 -7.83 19.87
CA ASP A 85 5.39 -7.33 20.15
C ASP A 85 6.04 -6.72 18.90
N LEU A 86 5.84 -7.44 17.78
CA LEU A 86 6.39 -6.88 16.53
C LEU A 86 5.73 -5.54 16.20
N LYS A 87 4.44 -5.38 16.40
CA LYS A 87 3.76 -4.10 16.14
C LYS A 87 4.30 -3.00 17.06
N ALA A 88 4.48 -3.36 18.26
CA ALA A 88 5.01 -2.34 19.19
C ALA A 88 6.43 -1.91 18.79
N ALA A 89 7.26 -2.91 18.46
CA ALA A 89 8.62 -2.55 18.00
C ALA A 89 8.57 -1.69 16.73
N SER A 90 7.66 -2.04 15.86
CA SER A 90 7.54 -1.25 14.61
C SER A 90 7.11 0.19 14.92
N ALA A 91 6.23 0.31 15.86
CA ALA A 91 5.78 1.67 16.21
C ALA A 91 6.94 2.47 16.83
N LYS A 92 7.66 1.85 17.67
CA LYS A 92 8.83 2.55 18.26
C LYS A 92 9.87 2.90 17.18
N ALA A 93 10.10 1.95 16.31
CA ALA A 93 11.01 2.26 15.18
C ALA A 93 10.52 3.47 14.37
N ALA A 94 9.23 3.49 14.15
CA ALA A 94 8.70 4.64 13.39
C ALA A 94 8.94 5.95 14.14
N GLU A 95 8.76 5.88 15.39
CA GLU A 95 9.00 7.10 16.17
C GLU A 95 10.47 7.52 16.10
N LEU A 96 11.38 6.57 16.16
CA LEU A 96 12.82 6.88 16.08
C LEU A 96 13.18 7.50 14.73
N ILE A 97 12.55 6.98 13.77
CA ILE A 97 12.92 7.44 12.42
C ILE A 97 12.34 8.85 12.19
N THR A 98 11.24 9.14 12.89
CA THR A 98 10.59 10.43 12.56
C THR A 98 10.96 11.48 13.60
N LYS A 99 11.60 11.14 14.62
CA LYS A 99 11.86 12.04 15.77
C LYS A 99 12.57 13.30 15.29
N ASP A 100 13.40 13.26 14.27
CA ASP A 100 14.17 14.48 13.94
C ASP A 100 13.89 14.90 12.49
N CYS A 101 12.68 14.50 12.07
CA CYS A 101 12.37 14.89 10.69
C CYS A 101 12.13 16.40 10.62
N PRO A 102 13.02 17.02 9.72
CA PRO A 102 12.86 18.48 9.60
C PRO A 102 11.51 18.87 9.01
N THR A 103 10.95 20.06 9.53
CA THR A 103 9.66 20.56 8.97
C THR A 103 9.89 21.19 7.58
N THR A 104 11.19 21.67 7.44
CA THR A 104 11.55 22.22 6.12
C THR A 104 12.88 21.61 5.67
N PRO A 105 12.93 21.24 4.39
CA PRO A 105 14.16 20.63 3.89
C PRO A 105 15.33 21.66 3.86
N PRO A 106 16.56 21.09 4.27
CA PRO A 106 17.72 21.99 4.23
C PRO A 106 18.02 22.46 2.79
N THR A 107 18.49 23.76 2.67
CA THR A 107 18.70 24.34 1.32
C THR A 107 20.17 24.19 0.90
N LYS A 108 21.05 23.94 1.90
CA LYS A 108 22.49 23.78 1.54
C LYS A 108 22.82 22.29 1.36
N ALA A 109 23.69 22.10 0.35
CA ALA A 109 24.05 20.69 0.04
C ALA A 109 24.69 20.02 1.25
N THR A 110 25.51 20.63 1.98
CA THR A 110 26.18 19.96 3.14
C THR A 110 25.17 19.69 4.27
N GLU A 111 24.27 20.46 4.40
CA GLU A 111 23.21 20.19 5.41
C GLU A 111 22.33 19.01 4.98
N ARG A 112 22.05 18.95 3.72
CA ARG A 112 21.27 17.77 3.27
C ARG A 112 22.03 16.48 3.56
N LEU A 113 23.37 16.49 3.34
CA LEU A 113 24.15 15.28 3.63
C LEU A 113 24.15 14.99 5.14
N ALA A 114 24.32 15.95 5.96
CA ALA A 114 24.25 15.74 7.42
C ALA A 114 22.90 15.13 7.83
N LEU A 115 21.86 15.60 7.32
CA LEU A 115 20.54 15.01 7.61
C LEU A 115 20.45 13.56 7.13
N ALA A 116 20.99 13.33 5.93
CA ALA A 116 20.98 11.93 5.46
C ALA A 116 21.74 11.02 6.44
N GLU A 117 22.87 11.51 6.94
CA GLU A 117 23.62 10.69 7.91
C GLU A 117 22.78 10.42 9.16
N GLN A 118 22.20 11.37 9.64
CA GLN A 118 21.35 11.18 10.83
C GLN A 118 20.20 10.20 10.55
N ARG A 119 19.72 10.27 9.45
CA ARG A 119 18.59 9.37 9.13
C ARG A 119 19.07 7.92 9.02
N LEU A 120 20.16 7.73 8.39
CA LEU A 120 20.67 6.35 8.30
C LEU A 120 20.97 5.81 9.71
N ASP A 121 21.45 6.66 10.52
CA ASP A 121 21.67 6.21 11.91
C ASP A 121 20.35 5.82 12.58
N ALA A 122 19.37 6.62 12.43
CA ALA A 122 18.05 6.28 13.02
C ALA A 122 17.50 4.98 12.42
N MET A 123 17.63 4.83 11.14
CA MET A 123 17.12 3.58 10.54
C MET A 123 17.89 2.38 11.07
N GLN A 124 19.13 2.62 11.28
CA GLN A 124 19.89 1.49 11.86
C GLN A 124 19.37 1.14 13.25
N GLN A 125 19.15 2.09 13.98
CA GLN A 125 18.60 1.81 15.32
C GLN A 125 17.22 1.17 15.25
N ALA A 126 16.45 1.67 14.38
CA ALA A 126 15.11 1.07 14.20
C ALA A 126 15.21 -0.43 13.85
N ILE A 127 16.14 -0.77 13.01
CA ILE A 127 16.26 -2.19 12.62
C ILE A 127 16.70 -3.02 13.85
N LYS A 128 17.50 -2.44 14.63
CA LYS A 128 17.94 -3.18 15.83
C LYS A 128 16.76 -3.45 16.78
N LEU A 129 15.76 -2.66 16.65
CA LEU A 129 14.55 -2.88 17.48
C LEU A 129 13.62 -3.91 16.85
N VAL A 130 13.47 -3.85 15.59
CA VAL A 130 12.42 -4.64 14.92
C VAL A 130 12.93 -6.07 14.70
N ARG A 131 14.24 -6.25 14.56
CA ARG A 131 14.76 -7.57 14.14
C ARG A 131 14.48 -8.63 15.23
N PRO A 132 14.76 -8.37 16.37
CA PRO A 132 14.54 -9.45 17.34
C PRO A 132 13.04 -9.78 17.48
N ALA A 133 12.15 -8.80 17.52
CA ALA A 133 10.71 -9.08 17.58
C ALA A 133 10.24 -9.88 16.36
N PHE A 134 10.75 -9.47 15.23
CA PHE A 134 10.35 -10.23 14.03
C PHE A 134 10.82 -11.68 14.14
N GLN A 135 12.07 -11.85 14.54
CA GLN A 135 12.61 -13.22 14.65
C GLN A 135 11.78 -14.06 15.64
N ALA A 136 11.45 -13.50 16.71
CA ALA A 136 10.62 -14.23 17.68
C ALA A 136 9.28 -14.64 17.06
N LEU A 137 8.58 -13.78 16.34
CA LEU A 137 7.34 -14.19 15.64
C LEU A 137 7.61 -15.31 14.64
N TYR A 138 8.69 -15.08 13.90
CA TYR A 138 8.97 -16.08 12.83
C TYR A 138 9.27 -17.45 13.46
N ASP A 139 9.96 -17.50 14.54
CA ASP A 139 10.34 -18.79 15.16
C ASP A 139 9.10 -19.46 15.76
N SER A 140 8.11 -18.69 16.06
CA SER A 140 6.90 -19.30 16.67
C SER A 140 5.98 -19.90 15.60
N LEU A 141 6.28 -19.66 14.31
CA LEU A 141 5.35 -20.05 13.24
C LEU A 141 5.63 -21.50 12.83
N ASP A 142 4.55 -22.14 12.35
CA ASP A 142 4.78 -23.47 11.74
C ASP A 142 5.19 -23.33 10.26
N ASP A 143 5.45 -24.48 9.64
CA ASP A 143 6.08 -24.47 8.30
C ASP A 143 5.16 -23.81 7.27
N LYS A 144 3.84 -24.14 7.43
CA LYS A 144 2.91 -23.53 6.45
C LYS A 144 2.87 -22.00 6.63
N GLN A 145 2.89 -21.50 7.75
CA GLN A 145 2.84 -20.04 7.99
C GLN A 145 4.16 -19.38 7.56
N LYS A 146 5.23 -20.06 7.81
CA LYS A 146 6.51 -19.47 7.39
C LYS A 146 6.57 -19.33 5.86
N ALA A 147 6.07 -20.36 5.21
CA ALA A 147 6.04 -20.26 3.74
C ALA A 147 5.17 -19.09 3.28
N ALA A 148 4.03 -18.96 3.94
CA ALA A 148 3.17 -17.81 3.56
C ALA A 148 3.89 -16.48 3.84
N MET A 149 4.56 -16.40 5.05
CA MET A 149 5.27 -15.14 5.36
C MET A 149 6.39 -14.92 4.34
N ASP A 150 7.21 -15.87 3.88
CA ASP A 150 8.30 -15.75 2.89
C ASP A 150 7.77 -15.31 1.52
N ALA A 151 6.53 -15.71 1.26
CA ALA A 151 5.97 -15.34 -0.07
C ALA A 151 5.48 -13.89 -0.07
N SER A 152 5.32 -13.37 1.14
CA SER A 152 4.80 -11.99 1.23
C SER A 152 5.91 -10.97 0.97
N GLY A 153 7.20 -11.43 0.78
CA GLY A 153 8.30 -10.50 0.51
C GLY A 153 8.52 -10.31 -1.00
N PRO A 154 9.15 -9.25 -1.41
CA PRO A 154 9.39 -9.03 -2.84
C PRO A 154 10.03 -10.27 -3.51
N ARG A 155 9.38 -10.73 -4.67
CA ARG A 155 9.75 -11.95 -5.42
C ARG A 155 11.08 -11.76 -6.15
N ASN A 156 11.74 -10.45 -6.07
CA ASN A 156 13.04 -10.18 -6.71
C ASN A 156 13.93 -9.38 -5.77
N TRP A 157 14.05 -9.89 -4.53
CA TRP A 157 14.87 -9.20 -3.50
C TRP A 157 16.35 -9.60 -3.67
N GLY A 158 17.25 -8.57 -4.08
CA GLY A 158 18.70 -8.88 -4.18
C GLY A 158 19.36 -8.00 -5.26
N TRP A 159 20.71 -7.63 -5.04
CA TRP A 159 21.57 -6.81 -5.91
C TRP A 159 21.58 -7.35 -7.34
N HIS A 160 20.70 -8.42 -7.67
CA HIS A 160 20.83 -9.05 -9.00
C HIS A 160 20.28 -8.14 -10.11
N HIS A 161 19.77 -7.02 -9.81
CA HIS A 161 19.26 -6.17 -10.91
C HIS A 161 19.91 -4.78 -10.84
N TRP A 162 20.84 -4.65 -9.71
CA TRP A 162 21.53 -3.36 -9.67
C TRP A 162 22.67 -3.33 -10.71
N HIS A 163 22.38 -2.60 -11.74
CA HIS A 163 23.42 -2.48 -12.79
C HIS A 163 24.16 -1.14 -12.66
N TRP A 164 25.47 -1.18 -12.11
CA TRP A 164 26.30 0.05 -12.12
C TRP A 164 26.83 0.33 -13.52
N PRO A 165 26.66 1.53 -13.98
CA PRO A 165 27.16 1.89 -15.32
C PRO A 165 28.66 1.59 -15.47
N TRP A 166 29.34 1.30 -14.41
CA TRP A 166 30.80 1.07 -14.59
C TRP A 166 31.15 -0.39 -14.29
N SER A 167 30.33 -1.28 -14.24
CA SER A 167 30.60 -2.70 -13.91
C SER A 167 30.92 -3.50 -15.17
N GLU A 168 31.06 -2.84 -16.45
CA GLU A 168 31.35 -3.59 -17.70
C GLU A 168 32.71 -3.17 -18.26
N GLU A 169 33.55 -2.51 -17.46
CA GLU A 169 34.87 -2.16 -18.05
C GLU A 169 35.95 -3.09 -17.47
N GLU A 170 35.75 -4.40 -17.38
CA GLU A 170 36.96 -5.24 -17.19
C GLU A 170 36.96 -6.39 -18.19
#